data_AF-A0A1F8RJF6-F1
#
_entry.id   AF-A0A1F8RJF6-F1
#
_cell.length_a   1.000
_cell.length_b   1.000
_cell.length_c   1.000
_cell.angle_alpha   90.00
_cell.angle_beta   90.00
_cell.angle_gamma   90.00
#
_symmetry.space_group_name_H-M   'P 1'
#
loop_
_entity.id
_entity.type
_entity.pdbx_description
1 polymer ?
#
loop_
_entity_poly.entity_id
_entity_poly.type
_entity_poly.pdbx_seq_one_letter_code
_entity_poly.pdbx_strand_id
1 'polypeptide(L)'
;MLDSQGAAGGDDPAPILTLSLNLTDYSGRKRQGRAVLLPRWPAEPNGERPADGEDFRIVVLSEPPEGPVSPAEGVVVSAPARRLPSQATGVREAVATYSAAKRSGLALPPEAAELLRQGRLFAAAPLLLSAEDVFTEGKARLTLLARDLLSSIAIAEYLSPIAIALNAPDAAKAASQERLVDLKDLVSAVGDVASEANGALARLSELVFAADREQFLACAERVYPNKQALMEDIYTLRAFRQSPEDAGEMVAIRRFLEQAIVPTEEADLALDRSLVVEQLTFATLCAEPQRLPPAKAMLETFRKKYISAYRDHHTRYWVQMARLHARLREEQAQVEALQRLNTLTELGPPMGAGALIAYEQLVADTAGCPLITGVEEMLESDATCPACRLAMETTAPVQRADEILQRIERGCQRQMARLSSNAVQQVLHRSNDARVEQFLKMVQASQLSSLGVIMNDELVGYIRRFLVESRIHEALRPILDQLEKGASPKVDEARGTMREVSHVLQRAFQATHRALPPADTAALHPGSRSRKRRR
;
A
#
# COMPACT_ATOMS: atom_id res chain seq x y z
N MET A 1 13.18 -35.38 75.27
CA MET A 1 11.76 -35.79 75.25
C MET A 1 11.07 -34.87 74.26
N LEU A 2 11.11 -35.28 72.99
CA LEU A 2 9.93 -35.68 72.18
C LEU A 2 9.14 -34.44 71.73
N ASP A 3 9.56 -33.83 70.61
CA ASP A 3 9.11 -34.13 69.24
C ASP A 3 7.66 -33.73 68.96
N SER A 4 7.50 -32.70 68.11
CA SER A 4 6.43 -32.59 67.09
C SER A 4 6.57 -31.27 66.33
N GLN A 5 7.72 -31.07 65.67
CA GLN A 5 7.77 -30.22 64.48
C GLN A 5 7.31 -31.08 63.28
N GLY A 6 6.01 -31.07 63.02
CA GLY A 6 5.46 -31.56 61.76
C GLY A 6 5.69 -30.51 60.67
N ALA A 7 6.91 -30.45 60.14
CA ALA A 7 7.17 -29.78 58.88
C ALA A 7 6.44 -30.55 57.77
N ALA A 8 5.27 -30.08 57.37
CA ALA A 8 4.64 -30.49 56.12
C ALA A 8 5.44 -29.91 54.95
N GLY A 9 6.62 -30.48 54.70
CA GLY A 9 7.29 -30.36 53.40
C GLY A 9 6.41 -31.10 52.40
N GLY A 10 5.50 -30.37 51.76
CA GLY A 10 4.76 -30.88 50.62
C GLY A 10 5.74 -31.00 49.45
N ASP A 11 6.35 -32.18 49.29
CA ASP A 11 7.05 -32.53 48.05
C ASP A 11 6.06 -32.34 46.89
N ASP A 12 6.38 -31.39 46.01
CA ASP A 12 5.64 -31.19 44.78
C ASP A 12 5.73 -32.49 43.94
N PRO A 13 4.59 -32.94 43.39
CA PRO A 13 4.53 -34.23 42.72
C PRO A 13 5.40 -34.24 41.46
N ALA A 14 6.44 -35.09 41.44
CA ALA A 14 7.24 -35.32 40.24
C ALA A 14 6.39 -35.92 39.10
N PRO A 15 6.64 -35.53 37.83
CA PRO A 15 5.87 -36.03 36.71
C PRO A 15 6.11 -37.51 36.46
N ILE A 16 5.02 -38.26 36.31
CA ILE A 16 5.02 -39.70 36.01
C ILE A 16 5.42 -39.92 34.54
N LEU A 17 4.98 -39.01 33.66
CA LEU A 17 5.27 -39.05 32.24
C LEU A 17 5.22 -37.64 31.65
N THR A 18 6.11 -37.37 30.69
CA THR A 18 6.09 -36.15 29.86
C THR A 18 6.10 -36.53 28.39
N LEU A 19 5.19 -35.97 27.60
CA LEU A 19 5.05 -36.19 26.16
C LEU A 19 5.13 -34.86 25.41
N SER A 20 6.00 -34.75 24.41
CA SER A 20 6.03 -33.58 23.52
C SER A 20 4.91 -33.63 22.48
N LEU A 21 4.22 -32.51 22.30
CA LEU A 21 3.15 -32.33 21.32
C LEU A 21 3.54 -31.24 20.33
N ASN A 22 3.38 -31.54 19.04
CA ASN A 22 3.54 -30.59 17.96
C ASN A 22 2.28 -30.57 17.12
N LEU A 23 1.73 -29.39 16.89
CA LEU A 23 0.53 -29.22 16.09
C LEU A 23 0.59 -27.94 15.27
N THR A 24 -0.33 -27.82 14.32
CA THR A 24 -0.58 -26.58 13.60
C THR A 24 -1.87 -25.97 14.12
N ASP A 25 -1.80 -24.69 14.52
CA ASP A 25 -2.94 -23.91 15.00
C ASP A 25 -3.83 -23.40 13.85
N TYR A 26 -4.88 -22.65 14.19
CA TYR A 26 -5.85 -22.10 13.22
C TYR A 26 -5.20 -21.15 12.20
N SER A 27 -4.08 -20.50 12.56
CA SER A 27 -3.34 -19.56 11.71
C SER A 27 -2.32 -20.25 10.79
N GLY A 28 -2.21 -21.58 10.86
CA GLY A 28 -1.19 -22.33 10.13
C GLY A 28 0.19 -22.33 10.79
N ARG A 29 0.34 -21.74 12.00
CA ARG A 29 1.60 -21.72 12.73
C ARG A 29 1.84 -23.03 13.46
N LYS A 30 3.09 -23.51 13.44
CA LYS A 30 3.50 -24.66 14.24
C LYS A 30 3.59 -24.26 15.70
N ARG A 31 2.93 -25.03 16.56
CA ARG A 31 2.91 -24.87 18.01
C ARG A 31 3.54 -26.07 18.67
N GLN A 32 4.35 -25.79 19.68
CA GLN A 32 5.02 -26.79 20.50
C GLN A 32 4.46 -26.74 21.91
N GLY A 33 4.13 -27.90 22.47
CA GLY A 33 3.65 -27.99 23.84
C GLY A 33 4.00 -29.32 24.47
N ARG A 34 3.57 -29.51 25.71
CA ARG A 34 3.78 -30.78 26.43
C ARG A 34 2.50 -31.28 27.07
N ALA A 35 2.36 -32.60 27.14
CA ALA A 35 1.40 -33.26 28.01
C ALA A 35 2.13 -33.94 29.15
N VAL A 36 1.66 -33.77 30.39
CA VAL A 36 2.31 -34.26 31.60
C VAL A 36 1.29 -35.05 32.42
N LEU A 37 1.68 -36.22 32.91
CA LEU A 37 0.88 -37.02 33.85
C LEU A 37 1.40 -36.75 35.27
N LEU A 38 0.56 -36.15 36.12
CA LEU A 38 0.87 -35.89 37.52
C LEU A 38 0.00 -36.74 38.44
N PRO A 39 0.50 -37.17 39.61
CA PRO A 39 -0.33 -37.89 40.56
C PRO A 39 -1.46 -37.03 41.13
N ARG A 40 -1.15 -35.78 41.49
CA ARG A 40 -2.07 -34.80 42.08
C ARG A 40 -1.75 -33.39 41.60
N TRP A 41 -2.68 -32.46 41.74
CA TRP A 41 -2.43 -31.04 41.45
C TRP A 41 -1.51 -30.44 42.52
N PRO A 42 -0.42 -29.74 42.16
CA PRO A 42 0.51 -29.15 43.12
C PRO A 42 -0.13 -28.01 43.93
N ALA A 43 0.37 -27.80 45.15
CA ALA A 43 -0.10 -26.71 46.02
C ALA A 43 0.38 -25.34 45.52
N GLU A 44 1.58 -25.28 44.92
CA GLU A 44 2.11 -24.10 44.25
C GLU A 44 2.30 -24.37 42.74
N PRO A 45 1.26 -24.15 41.90
CA PRO A 45 1.30 -24.50 40.47
C PRO A 45 2.19 -23.59 39.61
N ASN A 46 3.08 -22.78 40.20
CA ASN A 46 3.95 -21.85 39.47
C ASN A 46 4.89 -22.57 38.48
N GLY A 47 5.28 -23.83 38.77
CA GLY A 47 6.04 -24.68 37.85
C GLY A 47 5.25 -25.25 36.67
N GLU A 48 3.91 -25.09 36.67
CA GLU A 48 3.02 -25.66 35.66
C GLU A 48 2.63 -24.70 34.53
N ARG A 49 3.22 -23.50 34.50
CA ARG A 49 3.16 -22.62 33.33
C ARG A 49 3.92 -23.25 32.15
N PRO A 50 3.52 -22.98 30.90
CA PRO A 50 4.33 -23.36 29.74
C PRO A 50 5.76 -22.82 29.92
N ALA A 51 6.77 -23.68 29.79
CA ALA A 51 8.16 -23.27 29.93
C ALA A 51 8.61 -22.44 28.70
N ASP A 52 9.78 -21.80 28.78
CA ASP A 52 10.36 -21.09 27.63
C ASP A 52 10.47 -22.02 26.41
N GLY A 53 9.74 -21.68 25.33
CA GLY A 53 9.64 -22.49 24.11
C GLY A 53 8.42 -23.43 24.04
N GLU A 54 7.53 -23.44 25.04
CA GLU A 54 6.20 -24.06 24.96
C GLU A 54 5.10 -23.01 24.73
N ASP A 55 4.23 -23.25 23.76
CA ASP A 55 3.01 -22.47 23.53
C ASP A 55 1.84 -22.96 24.43
N PHE A 56 1.84 -24.22 24.88
CA PHE A 56 0.76 -24.79 25.70
C PHE A 56 1.20 -25.99 26.54
N ARG A 57 0.43 -26.28 27.60
CA ARG A 57 0.61 -27.47 28.45
C ARG A 57 -0.72 -28.17 28.76
N ILE A 58 -0.71 -29.50 28.70
CA ILE A 58 -1.82 -30.35 29.14
C ILE A 58 -1.37 -31.14 30.37
N VAL A 59 -2.05 -30.99 31.49
CA VAL A 59 -1.80 -31.77 32.70
C VAL A 59 -2.91 -32.79 32.86
N VAL A 60 -2.58 -34.07 32.88
CA VAL A 60 -3.50 -35.16 33.19
C VAL A 60 -3.22 -35.59 34.63
N LEU A 61 -4.24 -35.63 35.49
CA LEU A 61 -4.10 -36.09 36.87
C LEU A 61 -4.43 -37.59 36.96
N SER A 62 -3.70 -38.33 37.81
CA SER A 62 -4.10 -39.70 38.16
C SER A 62 -5.09 -39.75 39.32
N GLU A 63 -5.21 -38.67 40.09
CA GLU A 63 -6.13 -38.56 41.22
C GLU A 63 -7.04 -37.33 41.06
N PRO A 64 -8.30 -37.41 41.49
CA PRO A 64 -9.17 -36.24 41.54
C PRO A 64 -8.58 -35.20 42.51
N PRO A 65 -8.62 -33.90 42.17
CA PRO A 65 -8.08 -32.86 43.02
C PRO A 65 -8.91 -32.73 44.31
N GLU A 66 -8.23 -32.60 45.45
CA GLU A 66 -8.87 -32.42 46.77
C GLU A 66 -9.33 -30.97 47.01
N GLY A 67 -8.92 -30.02 46.16
CA GLY A 67 -9.21 -28.58 46.28
C GLY A 67 -9.44 -27.88 44.93
N PRO A 68 -9.59 -26.53 44.92
CA PRO A 68 -9.86 -25.78 43.69
C PRO A 68 -8.67 -25.85 42.72
N VAL A 69 -8.97 -26.05 41.44
CA VAL A 69 -7.98 -26.09 40.36
C VAL A 69 -8.13 -24.84 39.50
N SER A 70 -7.13 -23.97 39.57
CA SER A 70 -7.06 -22.72 38.79
C SER A 70 -5.78 -22.72 37.97
N PRO A 71 -5.79 -23.29 36.76
CA PRO A 71 -4.61 -23.36 35.91
C PRO A 71 -4.25 -21.98 35.34
N ALA A 72 -2.96 -21.79 35.05
CA ALA A 72 -2.47 -20.61 34.35
C ALA A 72 -2.94 -20.57 32.88
N GLU A 73 -2.79 -19.41 32.24
CA GLU A 73 -3.01 -19.27 30.80
C GLU A 73 -2.08 -20.22 30.01
N GLY A 74 -2.59 -20.79 28.91
CA GLY A 74 -1.86 -21.81 28.16
C GLY A 74 -1.86 -23.20 28.79
N VAL A 75 -2.52 -23.42 29.93
CA VAL A 75 -2.58 -24.70 30.64
C VAL A 75 -4.02 -25.23 30.71
N VAL A 76 -4.19 -26.52 30.41
CA VAL A 76 -5.42 -27.26 30.68
C VAL A 76 -5.15 -28.47 31.56
N VAL A 77 -5.99 -28.66 32.57
CA VAL A 77 -5.91 -29.78 33.52
C VAL A 77 -7.08 -30.72 33.29
N SER A 78 -6.80 -31.99 33.06
CA SER A 78 -7.78 -33.07 32.99
C SER A 78 -7.72 -33.87 34.29
N ALA A 79 -8.79 -33.83 35.06
CA ALA A 79 -8.93 -34.59 36.30
C ALA A 79 -9.92 -35.75 36.10
N PRO A 80 -9.60 -36.96 36.56
CA PRO A 80 -10.48 -38.11 36.46
C PRO A 80 -11.61 -38.04 37.50
N ALA A 81 -12.70 -38.75 37.26
CA ALA A 81 -13.80 -38.86 38.22
C ALA A 81 -13.40 -39.59 39.52
N ARG A 82 -12.43 -40.51 39.43
CA ARG A 82 -11.86 -41.29 40.53
C ARG A 82 -10.38 -41.59 40.27
N ARG A 83 -9.66 -42.01 41.31
CA ARG A 83 -8.26 -42.41 41.21
C ARG A 83 -8.07 -43.47 40.12
N LEU A 84 -7.10 -43.24 39.23
CA LEU A 84 -6.73 -44.19 38.19
C LEU A 84 -6.06 -45.43 38.80
N PRO A 85 -6.29 -46.64 38.26
CA PRO A 85 -5.67 -47.86 38.76
C PRO A 85 -4.14 -47.82 38.61
N SER A 86 -3.40 -48.40 39.56
CA SER A 86 -1.93 -48.35 39.65
C SER A 86 -1.18 -48.99 38.48
N GLN A 87 -1.85 -49.79 37.63
CA GLN A 87 -1.28 -50.30 36.37
C GLN A 87 -1.39 -49.29 35.21
N ALA A 88 -2.21 -48.24 35.35
CA ALA A 88 -2.38 -47.18 34.36
C ALA A 88 -1.25 -46.14 34.35
N THR A 89 -0.36 -46.16 35.34
CA THR A 89 0.88 -45.37 35.37
C THR A 89 2.01 -46.03 34.56
N GLY A 90 1.84 -47.29 34.12
CA GLY A 90 2.72 -47.98 33.18
C GLY A 90 2.48 -47.55 31.72
N VAL A 91 2.55 -46.25 31.43
CA VAL A 91 2.36 -45.73 30.08
C VAL A 91 3.65 -45.84 29.29
N ARG A 92 3.64 -46.60 28.19
CA ARG A 92 4.77 -46.67 27.25
C ARG A 92 4.66 -45.56 26.19
N GLU A 93 5.78 -44.91 25.90
CA GLU A 93 5.96 -44.19 24.63
C GLU A 93 5.69 -45.19 23.49
N ALA A 94 4.72 -44.89 22.62
CA ALA A 94 4.44 -45.76 21.48
C ALA A 94 5.65 -45.70 20.52
N VAL A 95 6.45 -46.77 20.49
CA VAL A 95 7.61 -46.89 19.60
C VAL A 95 7.16 -46.69 18.15
N ALA A 96 7.78 -45.72 17.48
CA ALA A 96 7.53 -45.37 16.09
C ALA A 96 8.01 -46.49 15.15
N THR A 97 7.13 -47.42 14.80
CA THR A 97 7.31 -48.25 13.59
C THR A 97 6.83 -47.50 12.36
N TYR A 98 7.72 -47.40 11.38
CA TYR A 98 7.57 -46.76 10.07
C TYR A 98 6.25 -47.14 9.35
N SER A 99 5.23 -46.28 9.45
CA SER A 99 4.27 -46.04 8.38
C SER A 99 3.53 -44.72 8.61
N ALA A 100 3.54 -43.89 7.58
CA ALA A 100 2.85 -42.61 7.37
C ALA A 100 1.77 -42.16 8.39
N ALA A 101 1.95 -40.92 8.86
CA ALA A 101 0.97 -40.00 9.45
C ALA A 101 0.34 -40.36 10.83
N LYS A 102 0.59 -39.45 11.79
CA LYS A 102 -0.22 -39.16 13.01
C LYS A 102 -0.46 -40.31 14.00
N ARG A 103 0.43 -40.48 15.00
CA ARG A 103 0.07 -41.08 16.31
C ARG A 103 0.87 -40.44 17.45
N SER A 104 0.43 -39.27 17.92
CA SER A 104 0.91 -38.63 19.15
C SER A 104 -0.22 -38.66 20.17
N GLY A 105 -0.25 -39.65 21.05
CA GLY A 105 -1.31 -39.79 22.04
C GLY A 105 -0.83 -40.56 23.27
N LEU A 106 -1.30 -40.14 24.43
CA LEU A 106 -1.13 -40.87 25.68
C LEU A 106 -1.92 -42.19 25.57
N ALA A 107 -1.22 -43.33 25.54
CA ALA A 107 -1.86 -44.63 25.53
C ALA A 107 -2.34 -44.97 26.94
N LEU A 108 -3.64 -44.80 27.17
CA LEU A 108 -4.28 -45.07 28.46
C LEU A 108 -5.00 -46.43 28.41
N PRO A 109 -4.98 -47.22 29.50
CA PRO A 109 -5.88 -48.36 29.62
C PRO A 109 -7.34 -47.93 29.44
N PRO A 110 -8.21 -48.78 28.86
CA PRO A 110 -9.61 -48.43 28.61
C PRO A 110 -10.35 -47.92 29.85
N GLU A 111 -10.09 -48.54 31.01
CA GLU A 111 -10.67 -48.16 32.30
C GLU A 111 -10.19 -46.76 32.75
N ALA A 112 -8.90 -46.44 32.56
CA ALA A 112 -8.36 -45.14 32.91
C ALA A 112 -8.87 -44.03 31.98
N ALA A 113 -9.00 -44.32 30.68
CA ALA A 113 -9.59 -43.41 29.71
C ALA A 113 -11.06 -43.13 30.04
N GLU A 114 -11.83 -44.15 30.48
CA GLU A 114 -13.22 -43.99 30.88
C GLU A 114 -13.37 -43.14 32.15
N LEU A 115 -12.49 -43.31 33.13
CA LEU A 115 -12.47 -42.45 34.33
C LEU A 115 -12.12 -40.98 34.02
N LEU A 116 -11.25 -40.73 33.05
CA LEU A 116 -10.95 -39.39 32.56
C LEU A 116 -12.10 -38.81 31.73
N ARG A 117 -12.78 -39.65 30.93
CA ARG A 117 -13.98 -39.29 30.15
C ARG A 117 -15.10 -38.76 31.05
N GLN A 118 -15.34 -39.43 32.17
CA GLN A 118 -16.33 -39.04 33.19
C GLN A 118 -15.84 -37.90 34.10
N GLY A 119 -14.59 -37.46 33.92
CA GLY A 119 -13.92 -36.45 34.71
C GLY A 119 -14.26 -35.01 34.31
N ARG A 120 -13.33 -34.10 34.58
CA ARG A 120 -13.48 -32.66 34.30
C ARG A 120 -12.23 -32.07 33.66
N LEU A 121 -12.44 -31.04 32.84
CA LEU A 121 -11.38 -30.20 32.30
C LEU A 121 -11.40 -28.83 33.01
N PHE A 122 -10.22 -28.33 33.35
CA PHE A 122 -10.03 -27.01 33.94
C PHE A 122 -9.07 -26.23 33.05
N ALA A 123 -9.44 -25.00 32.69
CA ALA A 123 -8.61 -24.07 31.91
C ALA A 123 -8.98 -22.64 32.30
N ALA A 124 -8.05 -21.70 32.12
CA ALA A 124 -8.31 -20.28 32.35
C ALA A 124 -9.33 -19.71 31.33
N ALA A 125 -9.28 -20.19 30.08
CA ALA A 125 -10.24 -19.85 29.03
C ALA A 125 -11.32 -20.94 28.88
N PRO A 126 -12.57 -20.59 28.56
CA PRO A 126 -13.64 -21.56 28.38
C PRO A 126 -13.42 -22.42 27.13
N LEU A 127 -13.29 -23.73 27.36
CA LEU A 127 -13.17 -24.77 26.34
C LEU A 127 -14.54 -25.11 25.76
N LEU A 128 -14.60 -25.44 24.46
CA LEU A 128 -15.79 -26.02 23.86
C LEU A 128 -15.85 -27.54 24.05
N LEU A 129 -14.69 -28.17 24.20
CA LEU A 129 -14.59 -29.61 24.40
C LEU A 129 -14.85 -29.98 25.85
N SER A 130 -15.64 -31.03 26.05
CA SER A 130 -15.76 -31.71 27.33
C SER A 130 -14.70 -32.80 27.49
N ALA A 131 -14.58 -33.35 28.69
CA ALA A 131 -13.76 -34.53 28.90
C ALA A 131 -14.23 -35.73 28.04
N GLU A 132 -15.53 -35.80 27.74
CA GLU A 132 -16.09 -36.86 26.89
C GLU A 132 -15.60 -36.80 25.45
N ASP A 133 -15.42 -35.58 24.92
CA ASP A 133 -14.93 -35.36 23.55
C ASP A 133 -13.44 -35.68 23.41
N VAL A 134 -12.67 -35.48 24.49
CA VAL A 134 -11.22 -35.68 24.52
C VAL A 134 -10.86 -37.15 24.70
N PHE A 135 -11.59 -37.88 25.53
CA PHE A 135 -11.29 -39.28 25.87
C PHE A 135 -12.34 -40.23 25.28
N THR A 136 -12.02 -40.89 24.18
CA THR A 136 -12.96 -41.81 23.48
C THR A 136 -12.29 -43.14 23.21
N GLU A 137 -13.00 -44.26 23.47
CA GLU A 137 -12.58 -45.62 23.11
C GLU A 137 -11.14 -45.99 23.56
N GLY A 138 -10.73 -45.59 24.77
CA GLY A 138 -9.38 -45.87 25.27
C GLY A 138 -8.27 -44.96 24.73
N LYS A 139 -8.60 -43.87 24.01
CA LYS A 139 -7.63 -42.95 23.40
C LYS A 139 -7.82 -41.52 23.88
N ALA A 140 -6.70 -40.85 24.19
CA ALA A 140 -6.68 -39.43 24.52
C ALA A 140 -6.39 -38.58 23.26
N ARG A 141 -7.35 -37.75 22.84
CA ARG A 141 -7.22 -36.81 21.71
C ARG A 141 -6.54 -35.51 22.14
N LEU A 142 -5.34 -35.61 22.70
CA LEU A 142 -4.64 -34.47 23.30
C LEU A 142 -4.35 -33.33 22.31
N THR A 143 -4.09 -33.64 21.05
CA THR A 143 -3.93 -32.62 19.99
C THR A 143 -5.22 -31.83 19.74
N LEU A 144 -6.39 -32.47 19.88
CA LEU A 144 -7.69 -31.80 19.73
C LEU A 144 -7.93 -30.85 20.92
N LEU A 145 -7.64 -31.30 22.13
CA LEU A 145 -7.70 -30.48 23.34
C LEU A 145 -6.74 -29.28 23.28
N ALA A 146 -5.51 -29.49 22.84
CA ALA A 146 -4.53 -28.42 22.67
C ALA A 146 -5.00 -27.36 21.66
N ARG A 147 -5.62 -27.78 20.55
CA ARG A 147 -6.19 -26.86 19.57
C ARG A 147 -7.34 -26.05 20.13
N ASP A 148 -8.26 -26.67 20.85
CA ASP A 148 -9.37 -25.94 21.48
C ASP A 148 -8.88 -24.96 22.55
N LEU A 149 -7.85 -25.33 23.34
CA LEU A 149 -7.21 -24.43 24.29
C LEU A 149 -6.60 -23.20 23.61
N LEU A 150 -5.77 -23.41 22.58
CA LEU A 150 -5.13 -22.31 21.84
C LEU A 150 -6.15 -21.39 21.16
N SER A 151 -7.19 -21.94 20.55
CA SER A 151 -8.28 -21.15 19.96
C SER A 151 -9.09 -20.40 21.02
N SER A 152 -9.29 -21.00 22.20
CA SER A 152 -9.97 -20.35 23.32
C SER A 152 -9.20 -19.14 23.85
N ILE A 153 -7.87 -19.27 23.97
CA ILE A 153 -6.97 -18.17 24.36
C ILE A 153 -7.01 -17.06 23.31
N ALA A 154 -6.82 -17.41 22.04
CA ALA A 154 -6.85 -16.45 20.94
C ALA A 154 -8.18 -15.68 20.87
N ILE A 155 -9.31 -16.35 21.09
CA ILE A 155 -10.62 -15.68 21.12
C ILE A 155 -10.75 -14.76 22.32
N ALA A 156 -10.27 -15.16 23.50
CA ALA A 156 -10.33 -14.33 24.69
C ALA A 156 -9.64 -12.98 24.49
N GLU A 157 -8.56 -12.93 23.69
CA GLU A 157 -7.89 -11.68 23.31
C GLU A 157 -8.81 -10.69 22.55
N TYR A 158 -9.82 -11.18 21.85
CA TYR A 158 -10.80 -10.34 21.13
C TYR A 158 -12.04 -10.06 21.98
N LEU A 159 -12.47 -11.00 22.82
CA LEU A 159 -13.64 -10.82 23.69
C LEU A 159 -13.45 -9.70 24.70
N SER A 160 -12.24 -9.48 25.22
CA SER A 160 -11.97 -8.40 26.17
C SER A 160 -12.15 -7.00 25.54
N PRO A 161 -11.50 -6.65 24.41
CA PRO A 161 -11.77 -5.42 23.67
C PRO A 161 -13.25 -5.22 23.32
N ILE A 162 -13.93 -6.28 22.87
CA ILE A 162 -15.37 -6.24 22.57
C ILE A 162 -16.17 -5.89 23.82
N ALA A 163 -15.88 -6.54 24.96
CA ALA A 163 -16.58 -6.28 26.22
C ALA A 163 -16.39 -4.84 26.70
N ILE A 164 -15.18 -4.29 26.56
CA ILE A 164 -14.87 -2.90 26.88
C ILE A 164 -15.64 -1.95 25.96
N ALA A 165 -15.52 -2.13 24.65
CA ALA A 165 -16.12 -1.24 23.67
C ALA A 165 -17.66 -1.26 23.71
N LEU A 166 -18.28 -2.41 24.03
CA LEU A 166 -19.73 -2.52 24.15
C LEU A 166 -20.32 -1.84 25.40
N ASN A 167 -19.58 -1.82 26.51
CA ASN A 167 -20.12 -1.35 27.79
C ASN A 167 -19.65 0.06 28.19
N ALA A 168 -18.61 0.62 27.57
CA ALA A 168 -18.16 1.97 27.92
C ALA A 168 -19.31 3.00 27.88
N PRO A 169 -19.38 3.96 28.82
CA PRO A 169 -18.35 4.29 29.82
C PRO A 169 -18.35 3.37 31.05
N ASP A 170 -19.35 2.50 31.20
CA ASP A 170 -19.47 1.62 32.37
C ASP A 170 -18.38 0.53 32.37
N ALA A 171 -18.18 -0.06 33.55
CA ALA A 171 -17.24 -1.17 33.71
C ALA A 171 -17.58 -2.31 32.75
N ALA A 172 -16.54 -2.84 32.09
CA ALA A 172 -16.70 -3.95 31.15
C ALA A 172 -17.34 -5.16 31.83
N LYS A 173 -18.38 -5.72 31.20
CA LYS A 173 -18.91 -7.03 31.58
C LYS A 173 -17.85 -8.11 31.31
N ALA A 174 -18.06 -9.30 31.88
CA ALA A 174 -17.16 -10.43 31.68
C ALA A 174 -16.91 -10.70 30.18
N ALA A 175 -15.64 -10.92 29.83
CA ALA A 175 -15.20 -11.26 28.48
C ALA A 175 -15.59 -12.69 28.11
N SER A 176 -16.89 -12.91 27.87
CA SER A 176 -17.49 -14.21 27.56
C SER A 176 -18.04 -14.25 26.14
N GLN A 177 -18.44 -15.44 25.67
CA GLN A 177 -19.07 -15.60 24.36
C GLN A 177 -20.39 -14.82 24.22
N GLU A 178 -21.05 -14.49 25.34
CA GLU A 178 -22.25 -13.63 25.33
C GLU A 178 -21.96 -12.25 24.72
N ARG A 179 -20.72 -11.76 24.81
CA ARG A 179 -20.32 -10.49 24.19
C ARG A 179 -20.45 -10.51 22.66
N LEU A 180 -20.32 -11.68 22.02
CA LEU A 180 -20.54 -11.84 20.58
C LEU A 180 -22.03 -11.74 20.23
N VAL A 181 -22.91 -12.18 21.12
CA VAL A 181 -24.38 -12.02 20.96
C VAL A 181 -24.74 -10.54 21.06
N ASP A 182 -24.25 -9.84 22.08
CA ASP A 182 -24.48 -8.40 22.24
C ASP A 182 -23.96 -7.61 21.02
N LEU A 183 -22.81 -8.01 20.46
CA LEU A 183 -22.26 -7.40 19.25
C LEU A 183 -23.13 -7.69 18.01
N LYS A 184 -23.70 -8.89 17.91
CA LYS A 184 -24.64 -9.26 16.84
C LYS A 184 -25.90 -8.42 16.85
N ASP A 185 -26.44 -8.20 18.04
CA ASP A 185 -27.63 -7.37 18.25
C ASP A 185 -27.34 -5.91 17.87
N LEU A 186 -26.15 -5.40 18.19
CA LEU A 186 -25.71 -4.08 17.75
C LEU A 186 -25.65 -3.98 16.22
N VAL A 187 -24.98 -4.92 15.56
CA VAL A 187 -24.86 -4.96 14.08
C VAL A 187 -26.23 -4.98 13.42
N SER A 188 -27.13 -5.82 13.94
CA SER A 188 -28.48 -5.98 13.40
C SER A 188 -29.36 -4.75 13.66
N ALA A 189 -29.17 -4.06 14.78
CA ALA A 189 -29.91 -2.83 15.10
C ALA A 189 -29.50 -1.63 14.23
N VAL A 190 -28.23 -1.55 13.80
CA VAL A 190 -27.76 -0.46 12.93
C VAL A 190 -28.13 -0.71 11.46
N GLY A 191 -28.02 -1.97 11.00
CA GLY A 191 -28.56 -2.44 9.72
C GLY A 191 -28.44 -1.44 8.55
N ASP A 192 -29.56 -1.09 7.95
CA ASP A 192 -29.61 -0.20 6.77
C ASP A 192 -29.64 1.31 7.09
N VAL A 193 -29.53 1.70 8.36
CA VAL A 193 -29.79 3.08 8.80
C VAL A 193 -28.60 4.01 8.59
N ALA A 194 -27.39 3.48 8.41
CA ALA A 194 -26.15 4.27 8.41
C ALA A 194 -25.27 4.00 7.18
N SER A 195 -25.58 4.66 6.06
CA SER A 195 -24.79 4.55 4.81
C SER A 195 -23.31 4.93 5.01
N GLU A 196 -23.07 5.85 5.92
CA GLU A 196 -21.77 6.39 6.32
C GLU A 196 -20.96 5.41 7.18
N ALA A 197 -21.62 4.44 7.82
CA ALA A 197 -20.99 3.40 8.63
C ALA A 197 -20.82 2.06 7.90
N ASN A 198 -21.18 1.98 6.61
CA ASN A 198 -21.20 0.74 5.82
C ASN A 198 -19.89 -0.06 5.90
N GLY A 199 -18.73 0.62 5.94
CA GLY A 199 -17.43 -0.05 6.08
C GLY A 199 -17.28 -0.79 7.42
N ALA A 200 -17.60 -0.12 8.54
CA ALA A 200 -17.55 -0.72 9.87
C ALA A 200 -18.62 -1.81 10.02
N LEU A 201 -19.83 -1.55 9.50
CA LEU A 201 -20.93 -2.50 9.52
C LEU A 201 -20.58 -3.79 8.75
N ALA A 202 -20.01 -3.67 7.54
CA ALA A 202 -19.62 -4.83 6.74
C ALA A 202 -18.57 -5.68 7.45
N ARG A 203 -17.53 -5.05 8.00
CA ARG A 203 -16.46 -5.74 8.75
C ARG A 203 -16.97 -6.45 9.99
N LEU A 204 -17.78 -5.76 10.81
CA LEU A 204 -18.37 -6.36 12.01
C LEU A 204 -19.41 -7.43 11.69
N SER A 205 -20.17 -7.27 10.60
CA SER A 205 -21.09 -8.32 10.12
C SER A 205 -20.31 -9.58 9.73
N GLU A 206 -19.25 -9.43 8.94
CA GLU A 206 -18.40 -10.56 8.55
C GLU A 206 -17.79 -11.28 9.77
N LEU A 207 -17.39 -10.51 10.79
CA LEU A 207 -16.84 -11.05 12.03
C LEU A 207 -17.88 -11.83 12.85
N VAL A 208 -19.06 -11.26 13.08
CA VAL A 208 -20.05 -11.79 14.03
C VAL A 208 -20.89 -12.92 13.44
N PHE A 209 -21.02 -12.97 12.11
CA PHE A 209 -21.71 -14.05 11.40
C PHE A 209 -20.77 -15.18 10.97
N ALA A 210 -19.53 -15.21 11.47
CA ALA A 210 -18.63 -16.35 11.29
C ALA A 210 -19.26 -17.65 11.85
N ALA A 211 -19.14 -18.76 11.11
CA ALA A 211 -19.85 -19.99 11.44
C ALA A 211 -19.27 -20.72 12.67
N ASP A 212 -17.96 -20.55 12.90
CA ASP A 212 -17.23 -21.20 13.98
C ASP A 212 -16.07 -20.33 14.51
N ARG A 213 -15.43 -20.81 15.58
CA ARG A 213 -14.31 -20.14 16.26
C ARG A 213 -13.10 -19.89 15.34
N GLU A 214 -12.77 -20.83 14.47
CA GLU A 214 -11.60 -20.71 13.59
C GLU A 214 -11.86 -19.66 12.50
N GLN A 215 -13.07 -19.66 11.93
CA GLN A 215 -13.51 -18.64 10.99
C GLN A 215 -13.58 -17.26 11.63
N PHE A 216 -14.06 -17.17 12.87
CA PHE A 216 -14.07 -15.90 13.62
C PHE A 216 -12.65 -15.34 13.76
N LEU A 217 -11.69 -16.15 14.19
CA LEU A 217 -10.29 -15.74 14.35
C LEU A 217 -9.64 -15.37 13.03
N ALA A 218 -9.80 -16.20 12.01
CA ALA A 218 -9.26 -15.93 10.67
C ALA A 218 -9.87 -14.65 10.07
N CYS A 219 -11.15 -14.40 10.29
CA CYS A 219 -11.82 -13.16 9.91
C CYS A 219 -11.25 -11.97 10.69
N ALA A 220 -11.15 -12.07 12.01
CA ALA A 220 -10.63 -11.00 12.86
C ALA A 220 -9.20 -10.59 12.46
N GLU A 221 -8.31 -11.55 12.21
CA GLU A 221 -6.92 -11.30 11.79
C GLU A 221 -6.82 -10.69 10.38
N ARG A 222 -7.70 -11.09 9.46
CA ARG A 222 -7.72 -10.55 8.10
C ARG A 222 -8.28 -9.13 8.06
N VAL A 223 -9.33 -8.88 8.83
CA VAL A 223 -10.12 -7.64 8.77
C VAL A 223 -9.51 -6.55 9.65
N TYR A 224 -8.98 -6.92 10.82
CA TYR A 224 -8.49 -5.98 11.81
C TYR A 224 -6.96 -6.10 12.00
N PRO A 225 -6.20 -5.06 11.63
CA PRO A 225 -4.74 -5.07 11.81
C PRO A 225 -4.35 -5.06 13.30
N ASN A 226 -5.22 -4.55 14.17
CA ASN A 226 -5.05 -4.54 15.61
C ASN A 226 -6.41 -4.48 16.33
N LYS A 227 -6.41 -4.74 17.64
CA LYS A 227 -7.63 -4.77 18.46
C LYS A 227 -8.27 -3.38 18.65
N GLN A 228 -7.49 -2.31 18.51
CA GLN A 228 -8.00 -0.93 18.58
C GLN A 228 -8.93 -0.63 17.39
N ALA A 229 -8.58 -1.05 16.19
CA ALA A 229 -9.43 -0.90 15.00
C ALA A 229 -10.78 -1.63 15.15
N LEU A 230 -10.79 -2.79 15.82
CA LEU A 230 -12.03 -3.49 16.17
C LEU A 230 -12.88 -2.67 17.14
N MET A 231 -12.27 -2.14 18.21
CA MET A 231 -12.98 -1.29 19.16
C MET A 231 -13.56 -0.03 18.50
N GLU A 232 -12.81 0.61 17.61
CA GLU A 232 -13.26 1.79 16.86
C GLU A 232 -14.51 1.50 16.04
N ASP A 233 -14.56 0.38 15.30
CA ASP A 233 -15.76 -0.01 14.54
C ASP A 233 -16.96 -0.24 15.46
N ILE A 234 -16.75 -0.86 16.64
CA ILE A 234 -17.80 -1.08 17.63
C ILE A 234 -18.32 0.26 18.15
N TYR A 235 -17.43 1.19 18.51
CA TYR A 235 -17.82 2.54 18.95
C TYR A 235 -18.57 3.30 17.85
N THR A 236 -18.16 3.18 16.59
CA THR A 236 -18.88 3.77 15.46
C THR A 236 -20.32 3.25 15.41
N LEU A 237 -20.54 1.93 15.39
CA LEU A 237 -21.91 1.39 15.35
C LEU A 237 -22.73 1.77 16.59
N ARG A 238 -22.11 1.82 17.78
CA ARG A 238 -22.78 2.27 19.00
C ARG A 238 -23.23 3.73 18.91
N ALA A 239 -22.36 4.61 18.43
CA ALA A 239 -22.70 6.02 18.24
C ALA A 239 -23.87 6.17 17.27
N PHE A 240 -23.86 5.45 16.13
CA PHE A 240 -24.99 5.45 15.18
C PHE A 240 -26.27 4.89 15.78
N ARG A 241 -26.19 3.86 16.63
CA ARG A 241 -27.36 3.34 17.36
C ARG A 241 -27.93 4.35 18.36
N GLN A 242 -27.09 5.18 18.97
CA GLN A 242 -27.50 6.14 20.00
C GLN A 242 -28.00 7.47 19.42
N SER A 243 -27.27 8.05 18.47
CA SER A 243 -27.60 9.31 17.79
C SER A 243 -27.09 9.26 16.34
N PRO A 244 -27.92 8.83 15.36
CA PRO A 244 -27.53 8.76 13.96
C PRO A 244 -27.06 10.09 13.38
N GLU A 245 -27.70 11.20 13.76
CA GLU A 245 -27.39 12.54 13.26
C GLU A 245 -26.00 13.00 13.74
N ASP A 246 -25.71 12.92 15.05
CA ASP A 246 -24.40 13.29 15.58
C ASP A 246 -23.30 12.36 15.05
N ALA A 247 -23.59 11.06 14.92
CA ALA A 247 -22.64 10.10 14.39
C ALA A 247 -22.32 10.38 12.90
N GLY A 248 -23.33 10.73 12.09
CA GLY A 248 -23.15 11.14 10.70
C GLY A 248 -22.31 12.42 10.59
N GLU A 249 -22.58 13.41 11.43
CA GLU A 249 -21.78 14.63 11.49
C GLU A 249 -20.32 14.32 11.89
N MET A 250 -20.09 13.41 12.85
CA MET A 250 -18.75 12.95 13.23
C MET A 250 -18.00 12.30 12.07
N VAL A 251 -18.67 11.52 11.22
CA VAL A 251 -18.04 10.96 10.00
C VAL A 251 -17.59 12.10 9.07
N ALA A 252 -18.45 13.09 8.83
CA ALA A 252 -18.11 14.24 7.99
C ALA A 252 -16.93 15.04 8.56
N ILE A 253 -16.90 15.23 9.88
CA ILE A 253 -15.82 15.92 10.59
C ILE A 253 -14.50 15.16 10.49
N ARG A 254 -14.50 13.83 10.71
CA ARG A 254 -13.29 13.01 10.56
C ARG A 254 -12.74 13.10 9.13
N ARG A 255 -13.62 13.00 8.13
CA ARG A 255 -13.24 13.16 6.72
C ARG A 255 -12.58 14.52 6.45
N PHE A 256 -13.14 15.60 7.01
CA PHE A 256 -12.53 16.92 6.93
C PHE A 256 -11.14 16.94 7.57
N LEU A 257 -10.98 16.42 8.79
CA LEU A 257 -9.70 16.40 9.51
C LEU A 257 -8.64 15.51 8.83
N GLU A 258 -9.05 14.42 8.17
CA GLU A 258 -8.17 13.56 7.38
C GLU A 258 -7.63 14.28 6.13
N GLN A 259 -8.47 15.11 5.49
CA GLN A 259 -8.07 15.89 4.32
C GLN A 259 -7.34 17.19 4.69
N ALA A 260 -7.58 17.73 5.88
CA ALA A 260 -6.95 18.95 6.39
C ALA A 260 -5.51 18.69 6.84
N ILE A 261 -4.63 18.44 5.87
CA ILE A 261 -3.20 18.21 6.12
C ILE A 261 -2.54 19.54 6.45
N VAL A 262 -1.90 19.60 7.62
CA VAL A 262 -1.20 20.80 8.11
C VAL A 262 0.32 20.58 7.98
N PRO A 263 1.05 21.48 7.29
CA PRO A 263 2.51 21.40 7.20
C PRO A 263 3.18 21.55 8.56
N THR A 264 4.38 20.99 8.70
CA THR A 264 5.16 21.05 9.95
C THR A 264 5.54 22.48 10.37
N GLU A 265 5.60 23.40 9.42
CA GLU A 265 5.88 24.81 9.62
C GLU A 265 4.76 25.54 10.38
N GLU A 266 3.53 25.03 10.32
CA GLU A 266 2.34 25.56 10.98
C GLU A 266 2.07 24.82 12.31
N ALA A 267 3.07 24.82 13.20
CA ALA A 267 3.07 23.99 14.42
C ALA A 267 1.85 24.20 15.32
N ASP A 268 1.40 25.45 15.49
CA ASP A 268 0.21 25.78 16.30
C ASP A 268 -1.07 25.18 15.69
N LEU A 269 -1.21 25.27 14.36
CA LEU A 269 -2.36 24.71 13.65
C LEU A 269 -2.34 23.18 13.67
N ALA A 270 -1.16 22.57 13.60
CA ALA A 270 -0.98 21.13 13.72
C ALA A 270 -1.35 20.63 15.13
N LEU A 271 -0.99 21.39 16.17
CA LEU A 271 -1.37 21.10 17.56
C LEU A 271 -2.90 21.23 17.76
N ASP A 272 -3.51 22.30 17.25
CA ASP A 272 -4.96 22.48 17.26
C ASP A 272 -5.67 21.29 16.57
N ARG A 273 -5.17 20.85 15.40
CA ARG A 273 -5.72 19.68 14.69
C ARG A 273 -5.64 18.40 15.52
N SER A 274 -4.48 18.10 16.08
CA SER A 274 -4.27 16.90 16.90
C SER A 274 -5.20 16.89 18.12
N LEU A 275 -5.34 18.04 18.79
CA LEU A 275 -6.25 18.18 19.91
C LEU A 275 -7.71 17.94 19.48
N VAL A 276 -8.15 18.49 18.35
CA VAL A 276 -9.51 18.24 17.83
C VAL A 276 -9.72 16.76 17.48
N VAL A 277 -8.76 16.11 16.83
CA VAL A 277 -8.82 14.68 16.50
C VAL A 277 -8.94 13.81 17.76
N GLU A 278 -8.18 14.13 18.82
CA GLU A 278 -8.26 13.40 20.09
C GLU A 278 -9.61 13.58 20.80
N GLN A 279 -10.19 14.79 20.74
CA GLN A 279 -11.49 15.05 21.37
C GLN A 279 -12.66 14.45 20.58
N LEU A 280 -12.55 14.35 19.26
CA LEU A 280 -13.63 13.91 18.36
C LEU A 280 -13.45 12.46 17.90
N THR A 281 -13.47 11.54 18.88
CA THR A 281 -13.51 10.10 18.61
C THR A 281 -14.88 9.52 18.94
N PHE A 282 -15.28 8.45 18.25
CA PHE A 282 -16.52 7.72 18.58
C PHE A 282 -16.48 7.11 19.98
N ALA A 283 -15.30 6.76 20.49
CA ALA A 283 -15.11 6.29 21.85
C ALA A 283 -15.50 7.39 22.86
N THR A 284 -14.99 8.61 22.68
CA THR A 284 -15.34 9.77 23.50
C THR A 284 -16.83 10.08 23.39
N LEU A 285 -17.42 10.01 22.18
CA LEU A 285 -18.86 10.26 21.99
C LEU A 285 -19.72 9.24 22.75
N CYS A 286 -19.36 7.95 22.71
CA CYS A 286 -20.10 6.90 23.42
C CYS A 286 -19.93 7.01 24.94
N ALA A 287 -18.73 7.38 25.41
CA ALA A 287 -18.41 7.44 26.84
C ALA A 287 -18.91 8.73 27.50
N GLU A 288 -18.77 9.87 26.82
CA GLU A 288 -19.00 11.21 27.37
C GLU A 288 -19.71 12.12 26.34
N PRO A 289 -20.99 11.87 26.01
CA PRO A 289 -21.72 12.63 24.99
C PRO A 289 -21.73 14.14 25.23
N GLN A 290 -21.70 14.57 26.49
CA GLN A 290 -21.65 15.97 26.90
C GLN A 290 -20.39 16.73 26.42
N ARG A 291 -19.33 16.02 25.99
CA ARG A 291 -18.11 16.63 25.43
C ARG A 291 -18.23 16.98 23.96
N LEU A 292 -19.27 16.51 23.27
CA LEU A 292 -19.46 16.79 21.86
C LEU A 292 -19.62 18.30 21.57
N PRO A 293 -20.46 19.08 22.27
CA PRO A 293 -20.59 20.51 22.00
C PRO A 293 -19.29 21.32 22.13
N PRO A 294 -18.49 21.22 23.22
CA PRO A 294 -17.23 21.95 23.29
C PRO A 294 -16.21 21.46 22.25
N ALA A 295 -16.18 20.17 21.92
CA ALA A 295 -15.30 19.65 20.88
C ALA A 295 -15.68 20.16 19.47
N LYS A 296 -16.98 20.30 19.17
CA LYS A 296 -17.46 20.97 17.94
C LYS A 296 -17.03 22.44 17.89
N ALA A 297 -17.08 23.16 19.01
CA ALA A 297 -16.60 24.54 19.06
C ALA A 297 -15.07 24.67 18.81
N MET A 298 -14.29 23.70 19.31
CA MET A 298 -12.85 23.60 19.02
C MET A 298 -12.59 23.33 17.54
N LEU A 299 -13.36 22.40 16.93
CA LEU A 299 -13.31 22.14 15.49
C LEU A 299 -13.59 23.42 14.70
N GLU A 300 -14.66 24.17 15.02
CA GLU A 300 -15.01 25.39 14.27
C GLU A 300 -13.90 26.45 14.37
N THR A 301 -13.23 26.52 15.52
CA THR A 301 -12.07 27.40 15.70
C THR A 301 -10.91 26.95 14.82
N PHE A 302 -10.59 25.65 14.83
CA PHE A 302 -9.55 25.06 13.98
C PHE A 302 -9.87 25.26 12.50
N ARG A 303 -11.09 24.94 12.07
CA ARG A 303 -11.57 25.06 10.68
C ARG A 303 -11.38 26.46 10.14
N LYS A 304 -11.77 27.50 10.91
CA LYS A 304 -11.56 28.91 10.51
C LYS A 304 -10.08 29.24 10.29
N LYS A 305 -9.22 28.84 11.22
CA LYS A 305 -7.77 29.05 11.10
C LYS A 305 -7.19 28.30 9.90
N TYR A 306 -7.57 27.04 9.73
CA TYR A 306 -7.12 26.18 8.64
C TYR A 306 -7.54 26.73 7.27
N ILE A 307 -8.82 27.10 7.08
CA ILE A 307 -9.32 27.64 5.82
C ILE A 307 -8.57 28.93 5.44
N SER A 308 -8.33 29.83 6.41
CA SER A 308 -7.55 31.04 6.18
C SER A 308 -6.12 30.71 5.74
N ALA A 309 -5.42 29.82 6.46
CA ALA A 309 -4.06 29.43 6.13
C ALA A 309 -3.98 28.74 4.75
N TYR A 310 -4.95 27.86 4.45
CA TYR A 310 -5.07 27.19 3.17
C TYR A 310 -5.31 28.18 2.02
N ARG A 311 -6.23 29.15 2.17
CA ARG A 311 -6.47 30.19 1.15
C ARG A 311 -5.18 30.94 0.84
N ASP A 312 -4.47 31.36 1.88
CA ASP A 312 -3.26 32.16 1.74
C ASP A 312 -2.15 31.32 1.07
N HIS A 313 -2.04 30.03 1.39
CA HIS A 313 -1.16 29.09 0.68
C HIS A 313 -1.56 28.93 -0.78
N HIS A 314 -2.82 28.60 -1.05
CA HIS A 314 -3.36 28.39 -2.40
C HIS A 314 -3.13 29.60 -3.31
N THR A 315 -3.40 30.80 -2.80
CA THR A 315 -3.17 32.05 -3.53
C THR A 315 -1.68 32.26 -3.82
N ARG A 316 -0.81 32.10 -2.81
CA ARG A 316 0.64 32.24 -2.98
C ARG A 316 1.19 31.22 -3.99
N TYR A 317 0.78 29.97 -3.89
CA TYR A 317 1.18 28.89 -4.80
C TYR A 317 0.82 29.23 -6.24
N TRP A 318 -0.42 29.63 -6.52
CA TRP A 318 -0.84 29.92 -7.90
C TRP A 318 -0.24 31.22 -8.45
N VAL A 319 0.04 32.21 -7.61
CA VAL A 319 0.86 33.37 -8.01
C VAL A 319 2.27 32.93 -8.42
N GLN A 320 2.89 32.01 -7.68
CA GLN A 320 4.20 31.46 -8.06
C GLN A 320 4.12 30.62 -9.34
N MET A 321 3.11 29.79 -9.50
CA MET A 321 2.89 29.00 -10.72
C MET A 321 2.65 29.88 -11.95
N ALA A 322 1.92 31.00 -11.81
CA ALA A 322 1.73 31.96 -12.89
C ALA A 322 3.05 32.64 -13.30
N ARG A 323 3.88 33.03 -12.32
CA ARG A 323 5.24 33.55 -12.59
C ARG A 323 6.10 32.50 -13.29
N LEU A 324 6.02 31.26 -12.84
CA LEU A 324 6.74 30.14 -13.45
C LEU A 324 6.28 29.90 -14.89
N HIS A 325 4.97 29.94 -15.15
CA HIS A 325 4.42 29.83 -16.50
C HIS A 325 4.94 30.94 -17.42
N ALA A 326 4.92 32.19 -16.97
CA ALA A 326 5.42 33.33 -17.73
C ALA A 326 6.91 33.15 -18.09
N ARG A 327 7.73 32.74 -17.12
CA ARG A 327 9.15 32.44 -17.34
C ARG A 327 9.37 31.28 -18.32
N LEU A 328 8.59 30.20 -18.22
CA LEU A 328 8.68 29.09 -19.18
C LEU A 328 8.34 29.56 -20.60
N ARG A 329 7.36 30.47 -20.75
CA ARG A 329 6.97 31.06 -22.03
C ARG A 329 8.05 31.98 -22.62
N GLU A 330 8.80 32.70 -21.79
CA GLU A 330 9.95 33.50 -22.25
C GLU A 330 11.00 32.62 -22.93
N GLU A 331 11.21 31.39 -22.44
CA GLU A 331 12.17 30.43 -23.01
C GLU A 331 11.61 29.59 -24.16
N GLN A 332 10.34 29.77 -24.54
CA GLN A 332 9.65 28.95 -25.55
C GLN A 332 10.41 28.94 -26.89
N ALA A 333 10.97 30.08 -27.30
CA ALA A 333 11.74 30.16 -28.55
C ALA A 333 12.98 29.24 -28.55
N GLN A 334 13.63 29.07 -27.40
CA GLN A 334 14.78 28.18 -27.26
C GLN A 334 14.35 26.70 -27.30
N VAL A 335 13.21 26.37 -26.68
CA VAL A 335 12.62 25.03 -26.74
C VAL A 335 12.29 24.64 -28.18
N GLU A 336 11.63 25.53 -28.91
CA GLU A 336 11.29 25.33 -30.33
C GLU A 336 12.54 25.17 -31.20
N ALA A 337 13.59 25.96 -30.95
CA ALA A 337 14.87 25.80 -31.63
C ALA A 337 15.48 24.41 -31.41
N LEU A 338 15.48 23.90 -30.17
CA LEU A 338 15.99 22.56 -29.89
C LEU A 338 15.15 21.48 -30.57
N GLN A 339 13.82 21.61 -30.54
CA GLN A 339 12.91 20.70 -31.25
C GLN A 339 13.24 20.66 -32.74
N ARG A 340 13.37 21.83 -33.38
CA ARG A 340 13.73 21.97 -34.80
C ARG A 340 15.12 21.39 -35.10
N LEU A 341 16.14 21.67 -34.28
CA LEU A 341 17.47 21.09 -34.43
C LEU A 341 17.47 19.56 -34.30
N ASN A 342 16.65 19.01 -33.40
CA ASN A 342 16.52 17.57 -33.23
C ASN A 342 15.84 16.87 -34.43
N THR A 343 15.23 17.61 -35.36
CA THR A 343 14.74 17.05 -36.62
C THR A 343 15.86 16.79 -37.65
N LEU A 344 17.05 17.36 -37.46
CA LEU A 344 18.23 17.15 -38.31
C LEU A 344 18.92 15.84 -37.89
N THR A 345 18.37 14.71 -38.32
CA THR A 345 18.87 13.38 -37.95
C THR A 345 20.30 13.11 -38.41
N GLU A 346 20.77 13.88 -39.39
CA GLU A 346 22.11 13.84 -39.97
C GLU A 346 23.17 14.38 -39.00
N LEU A 347 22.78 15.14 -37.98
CA LEU A 347 23.68 15.58 -36.90
C LEU A 347 23.88 14.50 -35.83
N GLY A 348 23.10 13.41 -35.87
CA GLY A 348 23.13 12.31 -34.90
C GLY A 348 21.87 12.25 -34.04
N PRO A 349 21.90 11.48 -32.93
CA PRO A 349 20.74 11.29 -32.06
C PRO A 349 20.21 12.62 -31.48
N PRO A 350 18.89 12.73 -31.23
CA PRO A 350 18.29 13.94 -30.65
C PRO A 350 18.82 14.19 -29.24
N MET A 351 19.09 15.46 -28.92
CA MET A 351 19.61 15.90 -27.63
C MET A 351 18.50 16.50 -26.79
N GLY A 352 18.47 16.18 -25.49
CA GLY A 352 17.50 16.77 -24.56
C GLY A 352 16.04 16.37 -24.79
N ALA A 353 15.75 15.28 -25.53
CA ALA A 353 14.37 14.86 -25.83
C ALA A 353 13.50 14.67 -24.57
N GLY A 354 14.05 14.08 -23.50
CA GLY A 354 13.34 13.95 -22.22
C GLY A 354 13.07 15.29 -21.53
N ALA A 355 13.94 16.30 -21.72
CA ALA A 355 13.74 17.63 -21.18
C ALA A 355 12.65 18.40 -21.94
N LEU A 356 12.53 18.20 -23.26
CA LEU A 356 11.43 18.76 -24.06
C LEU A 356 10.06 18.24 -23.61
N ILE A 357 9.95 16.92 -23.40
CA ILE A 357 8.70 16.31 -22.88
C ILE A 357 8.39 16.84 -21.48
N ALA A 358 9.39 16.92 -20.60
CA ALA A 358 9.22 17.45 -19.25
C ALA A 358 8.82 18.93 -19.22
N TYR A 359 9.30 19.73 -20.19
CA TYR A 359 8.90 21.12 -20.36
C TYR A 359 7.43 21.24 -20.75
N GLU A 360 6.97 20.48 -21.75
CA GLU A 360 5.57 20.49 -22.19
C GLU A 360 4.61 20.11 -21.06
N GLN A 361 4.96 19.07 -20.29
CA GLN A 361 4.22 18.68 -19.09
C GLN A 361 4.16 19.81 -18.06
N LEU A 362 5.30 20.44 -17.76
CA LEU A 362 5.36 21.52 -16.78
C LEU A 362 4.58 22.77 -17.21
N VAL A 363 4.58 23.10 -18.51
CA VAL A 363 3.76 24.18 -19.06
C VAL A 363 2.26 23.87 -18.91
N ALA A 364 1.85 22.61 -19.08
CA ALA A 364 0.48 22.20 -18.85
C ALA A 364 0.09 22.25 -17.36
N ASP A 365 0.96 21.76 -16.46
CA ASP A 365 0.74 21.75 -15.01
C ASP A 365 0.64 23.16 -14.40
N THR A 366 1.20 24.16 -15.09
CA THR A 366 1.16 25.58 -14.69
C THR A 366 -0.07 26.32 -15.24
N ALA A 367 -0.99 25.63 -15.93
CA ALA A 367 -2.31 26.17 -16.24
C ALA A 367 -3.09 26.38 -14.92
N GLY A 368 -3.33 27.64 -14.58
CA GLY A 368 -3.83 28.06 -13.26
C GLY A 368 -5.09 27.35 -12.74
N CYS A 369 -5.37 27.51 -11.44
CA CYS A 369 -6.63 27.06 -10.85
C CYS A 369 -7.79 28.04 -11.15
N PRO A 370 -8.96 27.54 -11.59
CA PRO A 370 -10.13 28.39 -11.89
C PRO A 370 -10.75 29.02 -10.63
N LEU A 371 -10.45 28.50 -9.44
CA LEU A 371 -11.02 28.95 -8.16
C LEU A 371 -10.06 29.83 -7.33
N ILE A 372 -9.07 30.47 -7.97
CA ILE A 372 -8.03 31.24 -7.26
C ILE A 372 -8.59 32.34 -6.34
N THR A 373 -9.67 33.02 -6.73
CA THR A 373 -10.28 34.13 -5.96
C THR A 373 -11.51 33.74 -5.12
N GLY A 374 -11.92 32.47 -5.09
CA GLY A 374 -13.19 32.04 -4.48
C GLY A 374 -13.12 30.70 -3.76
N VAL A 375 -11.93 30.26 -3.35
CA VAL A 375 -11.75 28.93 -2.75
C VAL A 375 -12.45 28.79 -1.40
N GLU A 376 -12.62 29.88 -0.64
CA GLU A 376 -13.16 29.83 0.73
C GLU A 376 -14.60 29.30 0.81
N GLU A 377 -15.48 29.77 -0.08
CA GLU A 377 -16.89 29.35 -0.11
C GLU A 377 -17.03 27.85 -0.38
N MET A 378 -16.03 27.24 -1.02
CA MET A 378 -16.01 25.80 -1.33
C MET A 378 -15.34 24.95 -0.24
N LEU A 379 -14.64 25.58 0.72
CA LEU A 379 -13.89 24.87 1.77
C LEU A 379 -14.70 24.65 3.06
N GLU A 380 -15.95 25.14 3.12
CA GLU A 380 -16.81 24.91 4.29
C GLU A 380 -17.14 23.42 4.49
N SER A 381 -17.24 22.66 3.38
CA SER A 381 -17.52 21.22 3.38
C SER A 381 -16.30 20.33 3.12
N ASP A 382 -15.29 20.83 2.42
CA ASP A 382 -14.11 20.10 1.98
C ASP A 382 -12.84 20.78 2.47
N ALA A 383 -11.82 20.03 2.90
CA ALA A 383 -10.59 20.64 3.43
C ALA A 383 -9.60 21.10 2.34
N THR A 384 -9.89 20.82 1.07
CA THR A 384 -9.02 21.17 -0.06
C THR A 384 -9.83 21.71 -1.23
N CYS A 385 -9.18 22.46 -2.13
CA CYS A 385 -9.83 23.03 -3.29
C CYS A 385 -10.39 21.92 -4.20
N PRO A 386 -11.69 21.91 -4.55
CA PRO A 386 -12.28 20.84 -5.35
C PRO A 386 -11.74 20.79 -6.78
N ALA A 387 -11.23 21.92 -7.31
CA ALA A 387 -10.72 22.00 -8.67
C ALA A 387 -9.28 21.49 -8.82
N CYS A 388 -8.38 21.86 -7.91
CA CYS A 388 -6.95 21.52 -8.02
C CYS A 388 -6.42 20.58 -6.94
N ARG A 389 -7.15 20.39 -5.83
CA ARG A 389 -6.79 19.54 -4.68
C ARG A 389 -5.36 19.79 -4.16
N LEU A 390 -4.91 21.05 -4.22
CA LEU A 390 -3.58 21.44 -3.80
C LEU A 390 -3.38 21.14 -2.31
N ALA A 391 -2.40 20.32 -1.97
CA ALA A 391 -2.04 20.07 -0.57
C ALA A 391 -1.19 21.23 -0.01
N MET A 392 -1.28 21.51 1.29
CA MET A 392 -0.57 22.63 1.90
C MET A 392 0.96 22.44 1.92
N GLU A 393 1.44 21.20 1.89
CA GLU A 393 2.86 20.87 1.78
C GLU A 393 3.42 21.05 0.37
N THR A 394 2.56 21.26 -0.63
CA THR A 394 2.99 21.36 -2.03
C THR A 394 3.58 22.73 -2.32
N THR A 395 4.83 22.76 -2.79
CA THR A 395 5.53 23.99 -3.22
C THR A 395 5.67 24.05 -4.74
N ALA A 396 5.73 25.26 -5.31
CA ALA A 396 5.92 25.43 -6.75
C ALA A 396 7.26 24.79 -7.22
N PRO A 397 7.29 24.07 -8.35
CA PRO A 397 8.44 23.27 -8.78
C PRO A 397 9.51 24.12 -9.50
N VAL A 398 9.99 25.20 -8.85
CA VAL A 398 10.95 26.17 -9.42
C VAL A 398 12.28 25.50 -9.79
N GLN A 399 12.84 24.70 -8.88
CA GLN A 399 14.12 24.00 -9.13
C GLN A 399 14.01 23.01 -10.28
N ARG A 400 12.90 22.26 -10.37
CA ARG A 400 12.64 21.34 -11.48
C ARG A 400 12.58 22.10 -12.81
N ALA A 401 11.97 23.28 -12.82
CA ALA A 401 11.96 24.13 -14.01
C ALA A 401 13.37 24.59 -14.41
N ASP A 402 14.19 25.01 -13.44
CA ASP A 402 15.59 25.40 -13.67
C ASP A 402 16.38 24.25 -14.31
N GLU A 403 16.25 23.04 -13.76
CA GLU A 403 16.92 21.85 -14.29
C GLU A 403 16.49 21.51 -15.72
N ILE A 404 15.19 21.61 -16.01
CA ILE A 404 14.63 21.36 -17.35
C ILE A 404 15.22 22.37 -18.34
N LEU A 405 15.16 23.66 -18.02
CA LEU A 405 15.68 24.74 -18.88
C LEU A 405 17.18 24.59 -19.11
N GLN A 406 17.97 24.30 -18.07
CA GLN A 406 19.41 24.04 -18.20
C GLN A 406 19.72 22.79 -19.05
N ARG A 407 18.86 21.76 -19.04
CA ARG A 407 19.03 20.59 -19.91
C ARG A 407 18.69 20.92 -21.37
N ILE A 408 17.71 21.79 -21.61
CA ILE A 408 17.37 22.29 -22.94
C ILE A 408 18.53 23.14 -23.49
N GLU A 409 19.03 24.08 -22.70
CA GLU A 409 20.18 24.92 -23.08
C GLU A 409 21.41 24.08 -23.45
N ARG A 410 21.77 23.10 -22.61
CA ARG A 410 22.86 22.15 -22.91
C ARG A 410 22.58 21.33 -24.17
N GLY A 411 21.33 20.99 -24.44
CA GLY A 411 20.89 20.34 -25.68
C GLY A 411 21.18 21.21 -26.90
N CYS A 412 20.80 22.50 -26.85
CA CYS A 412 21.09 23.48 -27.89
C CYS A 412 22.60 23.63 -28.13
N GLN A 413 23.39 23.81 -27.07
CA GLN A 413 24.86 23.94 -27.15
C GLN A 413 25.50 22.72 -27.83
N ARG A 414 25.07 21.50 -27.49
CA ARG A 414 25.59 20.28 -28.12
C ARG A 414 25.21 20.16 -29.59
N GLN A 415 23.98 20.51 -29.96
CA GLN A 415 23.57 20.52 -31.36
C GLN A 415 24.30 21.60 -32.17
N MET A 416 24.52 22.78 -31.58
CA MET A 416 25.34 23.83 -32.20
C MET A 416 26.79 23.39 -32.38
N ALA A 417 27.39 22.70 -31.40
CA ALA A 417 28.74 22.14 -31.52
C ALA A 417 28.85 21.09 -32.64
N ARG A 418 27.78 20.32 -32.88
CA ARG A 418 27.72 19.38 -34.02
C ARG A 418 27.65 20.13 -35.36
N LEU A 419 26.86 21.20 -35.42
CA LEU A 419 26.77 22.07 -36.60
C LEU A 419 28.05 22.86 -36.88
N SER A 420 28.78 23.26 -35.83
CA SER A 420 30.06 23.95 -35.97
C SER A 420 31.24 23.03 -36.25
N SER A 421 31.02 21.70 -36.24
CA SER A 421 32.05 20.75 -36.64
C SER A 421 32.53 21.03 -38.06
N ASN A 422 33.84 20.94 -38.28
CA ASN A 422 34.48 21.36 -39.53
C ASN A 422 33.88 20.65 -40.76
N ALA A 423 33.55 19.36 -40.63
CA ALA A 423 32.90 18.60 -41.69
C ALA A 423 31.54 19.18 -42.08
N VAL A 424 30.69 19.52 -41.09
CA VAL A 424 29.37 20.11 -41.34
C VAL A 424 29.48 21.54 -41.89
N GLN A 425 30.42 22.34 -41.39
CA GLN A 425 30.64 23.68 -41.90
C GLN A 425 31.09 23.70 -43.37
N GLN A 426 32.00 22.79 -43.77
CA GLN A 426 32.43 22.68 -45.16
C GLN A 426 31.27 22.33 -46.10
N VAL A 427 30.36 21.47 -45.65
CA VAL A 427 29.15 21.11 -46.41
C VAL A 427 28.24 22.32 -46.56
N LEU A 428 27.99 23.04 -45.46
CA LEU A 428 27.09 24.19 -45.47
C LEU A 428 27.68 25.41 -46.19
N HIS A 429 29.00 25.62 -46.20
CA HIS A 429 29.64 26.70 -46.97
C HIS A 429 29.55 26.48 -48.49
N ARG A 430 29.42 25.23 -48.96
CA ARG A 430 29.22 24.94 -50.40
C ARG A 430 27.83 25.31 -50.91
N SER A 431 26.90 25.66 -50.02
CA SER A 431 25.54 26.05 -50.39
C SER A 431 25.44 27.41 -51.10
N ASN A 432 26.39 28.34 -50.83
CA ASN A 432 26.31 29.75 -51.24
C ASN A 432 24.95 30.44 -50.92
N ASP A 433 24.19 29.95 -49.93
CA ASP A 433 22.95 30.60 -49.47
C ASP A 433 23.27 31.60 -48.35
N ALA A 434 22.94 32.88 -48.58
CA ALA A 434 23.20 33.97 -47.65
C ALA A 434 22.57 33.75 -46.25
N ARG A 435 21.46 33.02 -46.15
CA ARG A 435 20.81 32.69 -44.87
C ARG A 435 21.59 31.63 -44.11
N VAL A 436 22.13 30.63 -44.82
CA VAL A 436 22.99 29.59 -44.22
C VAL A 436 24.31 30.21 -43.77
N GLU A 437 24.91 31.12 -44.55
CA GLU A 437 26.09 31.86 -44.11
C GLU A 437 25.84 32.72 -42.87
N GLN A 438 24.71 33.43 -42.84
CA GLN A 438 24.33 34.25 -41.69
C GLN A 438 24.07 33.38 -40.44
N PHE A 439 23.41 32.23 -40.61
CA PHE A 439 23.22 31.25 -39.54
C PHE A 439 24.56 30.71 -39.02
N LEU A 440 25.48 30.33 -39.91
CA LEU A 440 26.79 29.80 -39.53
C LEU A 440 27.61 30.82 -38.75
N LYS A 441 27.56 32.11 -39.11
CA LYS A 441 28.20 33.18 -38.32
C LYS A 441 27.66 33.24 -36.89
N MET A 442 26.34 33.05 -36.70
CA MET A 442 25.74 33.06 -35.37
C MET A 442 26.03 31.79 -34.56
N VAL A 443 26.07 30.64 -35.23
CA VAL A 443 26.52 29.37 -34.61
C VAL A 443 27.98 29.47 -34.17
N GLN A 444 28.85 30.09 -34.99
CA GLN A 444 30.25 30.34 -34.64
C GLN A 444 30.38 31.31 -33.45
N ALA A 445 29.55 32.34 -33.40
CA ALA A 445 29.48 33.26 -32.27
C ALA A 445 28.83 32.67 -31.01
N SER A 446 28.34 31.42 -31.07
CA SER A 446 27.67 30.71 -29.96
C SER A 446 26.49 31.48 -29.35
N GLN A 447 25.77 32.27 -30.16
CA GLN A 447 24.66 33.10 -29.70
C GLN A 447 23.38 32.26 -29.57
N LEU A 448 23.14 31.69 -28.38
CA LEU A 448 21.97 30.86 -28.11
C LEU A 448 20.65 31.64 -28.12
N SER A 449 20.68 32.90 -27.71
CA SER A 449 19.50 33.77 -27.63
C SER A 449 18.90 34.12 -28.99
N SER A 450 19.72 34.14 -30.05
CA SER A 450 19.25 34.40 -31.43
C SER A 450 18.77 33.13 -32.15
N LEU A 451 19.10 31.94 -31.61
CA LEU A 451 18.79 30.67 -32.23
C LEU A 451 17.27 30.47 -32.41
N GLY A 452 16.47 30.80 -31.39
CA GLY A 452 15.00 30.70 -31.42
C GLY A 452 14.34 31.55 -32.50
N VAL A 453 14.92 32.70 -32.81
CA VAL A 453 14.38 33.67 -33.79
C VAL A 453 14.71 33.25 -35.23
N ILE A 454 15.86 32.61 -35.44
CA ILE A 454 16.40 32.35 -36.77
C ILE A 454 16.10 30.93 -37.24
N MET A 455 16.03 29.97 -36.32
CA MET A 455 15.68 28.58 -36.62
C MET A 455 14.19 28.46 -36.95
N ASN A 456 13.84 28.73 -38.21
CA ASN A 456 12.52 28.46 -38.78
C ASN A 456 12.54 27.19 -39.65
N ASP A 457 11.36 26.70 -40.03
CA ASP A 457 11.23 25.44 -40.77
C ASP A 457 11.87 25.50 -42.16
N GLU A 458 11.91 26.69 -42.78
CA GLU A 458 12.58 26.90 -44.07
C GLU A 458 14.08 26.67 -43.95
N LEU A 459 14.74 27.32 -42.97
CA LEU A 459 16.17 27.17 -42.69
C LEU A 459 16.54 25.73 -42.31
N VAL A 460 15.72 25.09 -41.47
CA VAL A 460 15.88 23.66 -41.13
C VAL A 460 15.82 22.81 -42.41
N GLY A 461 14.89 23.10 -43.32
CA GLY A 461 14.76 22.44 -44.61
C GLY A 461 16.02 22.59 -45.48
N TYR A 462 16.56 23.80 -45.59
CA TYR A 462 17.81 24.03 -46.34
C TYR A 462 18.99 23.28 -45.71
N ILE A 463 19.18 23.40 -44.40
CA ILE A 463 20.27 22.70 -43.69
C ILE A 463 20.14 21.19 -43.87
N ARG A 464 18.93 20.63 -43.71
CA ARG A 464 18.67 19.20 -43.92
C ARG A 464 19.02 18.77 -45.34
N ARG A 465 18.58 19.52 -46.35
CA ARG A 465 18.88 19.23 -47.75
C ARG A 465 20.38 19.11 -48.00
N PHE A 466 21.17 20.08 -47.57
CA PHE A 466 22.63 20.05 -47.78
C PHE A 466 23.32 18.93 -47.00
N LEU A 467 22.88 18.64 -45.77
CA LEU A 467 23.41 17.52 -45.00
C LEU A 467 23.10 16.17 -45.65
N VAL A 468 21.89 15.99 -46.18
CA VAL A 468 21.49 14.77 -46.91
C VAL A 468 22.25 14.64 -48.22
N GLU A 469 22.34 15.70 -49.03
CA GLU A 469 23.10 15.71 -50.29
C GLU A 469 24.57 15.33 -50.05
N SER A 470 25.20 15.89 -49.00
CA SER A 470 26.57 15.52 -48.64
C SER A 470 26.70 14.07 -48.21
N ARG A 471 25.79 13.55 -47.37
CA ARG A 471 25.80 12.15 -46.94
C ARG A 471 25.66 11.19 -48.11
N ILE A 472 24.80 11.51 -49.08
CA ILE A 472 24.63 10.72 -50.31
C ILE A 472 25.92 10.77 -51.13
N HIS A 473 26.52 11.95 -51.29
CA HIS A 473 27.77 12.10 -52.02
C HIS A 473 28.92 11.34 -51.35
N GLU A 474 29.05 11.39 -50.02
CA GLU A 474 30.03 10.61 -49.24
C GLU A 474 29.83 9.10 -49.42
N ALA A 475 28.59 8.61 -49.35
CA ALA A 475 28.29 7.20 -49.58
C ALA A 475 28.66 6.76 -51.02
N LEU A 476 28.41 7.61 -52.01
CA LEU A 476 28.70 7.34 -53.43
C LEU A 476 30.18 7.49 -53.81
N ARG A 477 30.95 8.29 -53.07
CA ARG A 477 32.32 8.67 -53.42
C ARG A 477 33.26 7.49 -53.69
N PRO A 478 33.27 6.39 -52.91
CA PRO A 478 34.12 5.23 -53.19
C PRO A 478 33.86 4.61 -54.56
N ILE A 479 32.59 4.60 -55.00
CA ILE A 479 32.19 4.07 -56.31
C ILE A 479 32.58 5.06 -57.42
N LEU A 480 32.31 6.36 -57.21
CA LEU A 480 32.65 7.39 -58.18
C LEU A 480 34.18 7.45 -58.41
N ASP A 481 34.97 7.42 -57.35
CA ASP A 481 36.44 7.41 -57.42
C ASP A 481 36.99 6.17 -58.17
N GLN A 482 36.33 5.01 -58.06
CA GLN A 482 36.70 3.80 -58.80
C GLN A 482 36.38 3.95 -60.30
N LEU A 483 35.20 4.46 -60.61
CA LEU A 483 34.76 4.69 -61.99
C LEU A 483 35.64 5.73 -62.69
N GLU A 484 36.01 6.81 -61.99
CA GLU A 484 36.94 7.83 -62.50
C GLU A 484 38.34 7.27 -62.79
N LYS A 485 38.77 6.25 -62.04
CA LYS A 485 40.04 5.52 -62.26
C LYS A 485 39.91 4.40 -63.30
N GLY A 486 38.76 4.26 -63.95
CA GLY A 486 38.50 3.24 -64.98
C GLY A 486 38.26 1.83 -64.44
N ALA A 487 38.05 1.67 -63.12
CA ALA A 487 37.75 0.38 -62.50
C ALA A 487 36.23 0.18 -62.35
N SER A 488 35.75 -1.05 -62.60
CA SER A 488 34.34 -1.39 -62.40
C SER A 488 34.09 -1.84 -60.94
N PRO A 489 33.17 -1.20 -60.20
CA PRO A 489 32.85 -1.58 -58.83
C PRO A 489 32.25 -2.98 -58.77
N LYS A 490 32.57 -3.77 -57.73
CA LYS A 490 31.94 -5.07 -57.51
C LYS A 490 30.44 -4.89 -57.23
N VAL A 491 29.61 -5.83 -57.71
CA VAL A 491 28.15 -5.78 -57.55
C VAL A 491 27.72 -5.68 -56.08
N ASP A 492 28.43 -6.36 -55.18
CA ASP A 492 28.13 -6.32 -53.74
C ASP A 492 28.49 -4.98 -53.09
N GLU A 493 29.58 -4.34 -53.53
CA GLU A 493 29.97 -2.98 -53.08
C GLU A 493 28.95 -1.94 -53.55
N ALA A 494 28.56 -2.00 -54.83
CA ALA A 494 27.51 -1.14 -55.39
C ALA A 494 26.18 -1.31 -54.65
N ARG A 495 25.79 -2.56 -54.35
CA ARG A 495 24.57 -2.85 -53.59
C ARG A 495 24.65 -2.35 -52.15
N GLY A 496 25.81 -2.45 -51.52
CA GLY A 496 26.07 -1.90 -50.18
C GLY A 496 25.86 -0.39 -50.13
N THR A 497 26.51 0.35 -51.03
CA THR A 497 26.34 1.80 -51.14
C THR A 497 24.91 2.21 -51.46
N MET A 498 24.22 1.51 -52.37
CA MET A 498 22.82 1.82 -52.68
C MET A 498 21.88 1.61 -51.48
N ARG A 499 22.15 0.61 -50.63
CA ARG A 499 21.42 0.43 -49.37
C ARG A 499 21.67 1.59 -48.41
N GLU A 500 22.91 2.06 -48.31
CA GLU A 500 23.25 3.19 -47.46
C GLU A 500 22.58 4.49 -47.92
N VAL A 501 22.60 4.78 -49.22
CA VAL A 501 21.85 5.91 -49.83
C VAL A 501 20.34 5.78 -49.56
N SER A 502 19.78 4.57 -49.74
CA SER A 502 18.38 4.30 -49.43
C SER A 502 18.05 4.55 -47.96
N HIS A 503 18.92 4.14 -47.03
CA HIS A 503 18.74 4.41 -45.61
C HIS A 503 18.80 5.89 -45.26
N VAL A 504 19.72 6.65 -45.87
CA VAL A 504 19.81 8.12 -45.68
C VAL A 504 18.51 8.79 -46.14
N LEU A 505 18.04 8.47 -47.35
CA LEU A 505 16.79 9.00 -47.89
C LEU A 505 15.57 8.61 -47.06
N GLN A 506 15.49 7.35 -46.60
CA GLN A 506 14.38 6.87 -45.79
C GLN A 506 14.32 7.58 -44.42
N ARG A 507 15.46 7.82 -43.78
CA ARG A 507 15.54 8.59 -42.53
C ARG A 507 15.14 10.05 -42.73
N ALA A 508 15.64 10.70 -43.77
CA ALA A 508 15.27 12.08 -44.10
C ALA A 508 13.76 12.22 -44.40
N PHE A 509 13.18 11.26 -45.11
CA PHE A 509 11.75 11.21 -45.40
C PHE A 509 10.92 11.04 -44.11
N GLN A 510 11.28 10.08 -43.25
CA GLN A 510 10.61 9.85 -41.96
C GLN A 510 10.70 11.08 -41.03
N ALA A 511 11.85 11.75 -40.98
CA ALA A 511 12.03 12.97 -40.18
C ALA A 511 11.15 14.12 -40.68
N THR A 512 11.01 14.27 -42.00
CA THR A 512 10.14 15.28 -42.61
C THR A 512 8.66 14.98 -42.35
N HIS A 513 8.27 13.71 -42.41
CA HIS A 513 6.89 13.28 -42.17
C HIS A 513 6.45 13.41 -40.71
N ARG A 514 7.38 13.30 -39.75
CA ARG A 514 7.12 13.52 -38.31
C ARG A 514 7.09 14.99 -37.91
N ALA A 515 7.68 15.88 -38.72
CA ALA A 515 7.73 17.32 -38.47
C ALA A 515 6.52 18.09 -39.03
N LEU A 516 5.71 17.46 -39.90
CA LEU A 516 4.45 18.02 -40.40
C LEU A 516 3.30 17.60 -39.47
N PRO A 517 2.35 18.50 -39.12
CA PRO A 517 1.12 18.08 -38.46
C PRO A 517 0.35 17.11 -39.37
N PRO A 518 -0.48 16.20 -38.82
CA PRO A 518 -1.24 15.26 -39.65
C PRO A 518 -2.13 16.07 -40.61
N ALA A 519 -1.85 15.96 -41.91
CA ALA A 519 -2.70 16.58 -42.92
C ALA A 519 -4.07 15.91 -42.87
N ASP A 520 -5.13 16.73 -42.76
CA ASP A 520 -6.51 16.32 -43.01
C ASP A 520 -6.58 15.61 -44.37
N THR A 521 -6.62 14.28 -44.33
CA THR A 521 -6.87 13.45 -45.50
C THR A 521 -8.36 13.52 -45.85
N ALA A 522 -8.82 14.67 -46.32
CA ALA A 522 -10.19 14.86 -46.78
C ALA A 522 -10.25 15.78 -48.01
N ALA A 523 -9.48 15.47 -49.05
CA ALA A 523 -9.82 15.76 -50.44
C ALA A 523 -8.70 15.25 -51.33
N LEU A 524 -8.92 14.13 -52.02
CA LEU A 524 -8.35 13.80 -53.33
C LEU A 524 -8.88 12.42 -53.76
N HIS A 525 -10.19 12.35 -54.04
CA HIS A 525 -10.72 11.35 -54.96
C HIS A 525 -10.97 12.03 -56.31
N PRO A 526 -10.21 11.73 -57.38
CA PRO A 526 -10.62 12.10 -58.72
C PRO A 526 -11.70 11.13 -59.20
N GLY A 527 -12.79 11.70 -59.69
CA GLY A 527 -14.03 10.99 -60.02
C GLY A 527 -13.89 9.90 -61.07
N SER A 528 -14.46 8.73 -60.76
CA SER A 528 -14.80 7.72 -61.76
C SER A 528 -16.07 8.14 -62.50
N ARG A 529 -15.92 8.69 -63.71
CA ARG A 529 -17.02 8.81 -64.68
C ARG A 529 -17.48 7.41 -65.08
N SER A 530 -18.62 6.99 -64.55
CA SER A 530 -19.37 5.81 -65.00
C SER A 530 -19.86 6.01 -66.43
N ARG A 531 -19.31 5.20 -67.34
CA ARG A 531 -19.75 5.07 -68.74
C ARG A 531 -21.04 4.27 -68.76
N LYS A 532 -22.13 4.89 -69.21
CA LYS A 532 -23.34 4.21 -69.71
C LYS A 532 -22.93 3.13 -70.73
N ARG A 533 -23.35 1.89 -70.50
CA ARG A 533 -23.52 0.89 -71.56
C ARG A 533 -24.83 0.14 -71.36
N ARG A 534 -25.66 0.25 -72.41
CA ARG A 534 -26.91 -0.46 -72.68
C ARG A 534 -26.84 -1.95 -72.31
N ARG A 535 -27.83 -2.43 -71.56
CA ARG A 535 -28.88 -3.33 -72.06
C ARG A 535 -30.06 -3.31 -71.10
#